data_AF-A0A1G0L8U6-F1
#
_entry.id   AF-A0A1G0L8U6-F1
#
_cell.length_a   1.000
_cell.length_b   1.000
_cell.length_c   1.000
_cell.angle_alpha   90.00
_cell.angle_beta   90.00
_cell.angle_gamma   90.00
#
_symmetry.space_group_name_H-M   'P 1'
#
loop_
_entity.id
_entity.type
_entity.pdbx_description
1 polymer ?
#
loop_
_entity_poly.entity_id
_entity_poly.type
_entity_poly.pdbx_seq_one_letter_code
_entity_poly.pdbx_strand_id
1 'polypeptide(L)'
;MRSLFWLVWLAVVIVCVAGIWKTFEKAGKPGWACLVPIYNAFVILQIAGKPAWWFLLFLIPVVNLVVAIIVMIEIARRFGKGPGFGIGLAFLGIIFFPILGFGNAQYSAG
;
A
#
# COMPACT_ATOMS: atom_id res chain seq x y z
N MET A 1 -9.69 20.12 24.01
CA MET A 1 -8.37 19.82 23.38
C MET A 1 -8.17 18.32 23.12
N ARG A 2 -8.37 17.42 24.10
CA ARG A 2 -8.22 15.96 23.90
C ARG A 2 -9.18 15.35 22.86
N SER A 3 -10.44 15.79 22.81
CA SER A 3 -11.45 15.31 21.84
C SER A 3 -11.16 15.73 20.40
N LEU A 4 -10.71 16.97 20.19
CA LEU A 4 -10.32 17.49 18.87
C LEU A 4 -9.16 16.68 18.28
N PHE A 5 -8.16 16.34 19.09
CA PHE A 5 -7.04 15.49 18.67
C PHE A 5 -7.53 14.14 18.13
N TRP A 6 -8.42 13.45 18.85
CA TRP A 6 -8.97 12.16 18.41
C TRP A 6 -9.80 12.27 17.13
N LEU A 7 -10.57 13.35 16.97
CA LEU A 7 -11.35 13.59 15.75
C LEU A 7 -10.45 13.81 14.52
N VAL A 8 -9.41 14.64 14.66
CA VAL A 8 -8.43 14.87 13.59
C VAL A 8 -7.70 13.57 13.24
N TRP A 9 -7.27 12.81 14.25
CA TRP A 9 -6.59 11.54 14.04
C TRP A 9 -7.46 10.51 13.32
N LEU A 10 -8.74 10.40 13.71
CA LEU A 10 -9.72 9.54 13.04
C LEU A 10 -9.90 9.94 11.56
N ALA A 11 -10.02 11.24 11.28
CA ALA A 11 -10.15 11.73 9.90
C ALA A 11 -8.92 11.36 9.05
N VAL A 12 -7.70 11.51 9.60
CA VAL A 12 -6.46 11.11 8.92
C VAL A 12 -6.45 9.62 8.62
N VAL A 13 -6.81 8.78 9.59
CA VAL A 13 -6.87 7.31 9.41
C VAL A 13 -7.86 6.94 8.30
N ILE A 14 -9.05 7.55 8.27
CA ILE A 14 -10.07 7.30 7.25
C ILE A 14 -9.53 7.64 5.85
N VAL A 15 -8.91 8.82 5.69
CA VAL A 15 -8.33 9.24 4.40
C VAL A 15 -7.22 8.29 3.96
N CYS A 16 -6.37 7.84 4.88
CA CYS A 16 -5.30 6.88 4.57
C CYS A 16 -5.86 5.54 4.10
N VAL A 17 -6.80 4.98 4.86
CA VAL A 17 -7.46 3.72 4.52
C VAL A 17 -8.16 3.82 3.17
N ALA A 18 -8.90 4.90 2.94
CA ALA A 18 -9.57 5.15 1.67
C ALA A 18 -8.57 5.30 0.50
N GLY A 19 -7.40 5.90 0.73
CA GLY A 19 -6.32 5.99 -0.25
C GLY A 19 -5.73 4.63 -0.63
N ILE A 20 -5.49 3.77 0.37
CA ILE A 20 -5.03 2.38 0.12
C ILE A 20 -6.13 1.60 -0.60
N TRP A 21 -7.38 1.71 -0.16
CA TRP A 21 -8.53 1.07 -0.77
C TRP A 21 -8.66 1.43 -2.26
N LYS A 22 -8.55 2.72 -2.60
CA LYS A 22 -8.56 3.17 -3.99
C LYS A 22 -7.38 2.67 -4.81
N THR A 23 -6.19 2.59 -4.22
CA THR A 23 -5.02 1.96 -4.86
C THR A 23 -5.32 0.52 -5.26
N PHE A 24 -5.98 -0.24 -4.39
CA PHE A 24 -6.34 -1.64 -4.65
C PHE A 24 -7.39 -1.76 -5.76
N GLU A 25 -8.45 -0.93 -5.70
CA GLU A 25 -9.49 -0.90 -6.74
C GLU A 25 -8.91 -0.57 -8.13
N LYS A 26 -7.97 0.39 -8.20
CA LYS A 26 -7.26 0.71 -9.45
C LYS A 26 -6.45 -0.45 -10.01
N ALA A 27 -5.93 -1.31 -9.15
CA ALA A 27 -5.23 -2.53 -9.54
C ALA A 27 -6.17 -3.71 -9.83
N GLY A 28 -7.50 -3.47 -9.87
CA GLY A 28 -8.50 -4.51 -10.10
C GLY A 28 -8.67 -5.48 -8.92
N LYS A 29 -8.31 -5.05 -7.70
CA LYS A 29 -8.40 -5.86 -6.48
C LYS A 29 -9.46 -5.30 -5.53
N PRO A 30 -10.06 -6.14 -4.67
CA PRO A 30 -11.04 -5.66 -3.70
C PRO A 30 -10.38 -4.71 -2.70
N GLY A 31 -10.85 -3.46 -2.64
CA GLY A 31 -10.23 -2.43 -1.82
C GLY A 31 -10.29 -2.70 -0.32
N TRP A 32 -11.35 -3.38 0.16
CA TRP A 32 -11.49 -3.79 1.56
C TRP A 32 -10.39 -4.76 2.01
N ALA A 33 -9.70 -5.42 1.08
CA ALA A 33 -8.62 -6.35 1.40
C ALA A 33 -7.52 -5.69 2.23
N CYS A 34 -7.35 -4.36 2.14
CA CYS A 34 -6.36 -3.65 2.95
C CYS A 34 -6.63 -3.69 4.46
N LEU A 35 -7.88 -3.97 4.88
CA LEU A 35 -8.30 -4.01 6.29
C LEU A 35 -8.02 -5.35 6.96
N VAL A 36 -7.87 -6.43 6.20
CA VAL A 36 -7.66 -7.79 6.73
C VAL A 36 -6.19 -8.14 6.61
N PRO A 37 -5.41 -8.22 7.71
CA PRO A 37 -3.94 -8.26 7.65
C PRO A 37 -3.35 -9.34 6.75
N ILE A 38 -3.84 -10.58 6.86
CA ILE A 38 -3.33 -11.71 6.07
C ILE A 38 -3.73 -11.55 4.60
N TYR A 39 -4.99 -11.21 4.33
CA TYR A 39 -5.47 -11.04 2.96
C TYR A 39 -4.81 -9.85 2.27
N ASN A 40 -4.58 -8.76 3.01
CA ASN A 40 -3.84 -7.59 2.58
C ASN A 40 -2.46 -7.97 2.02
N ALA A 41 -1.68 -8.75 2.76
CA ALA A 41 -0.34 -9.17 2.33
C ALA A 41 -0.37 -9.95 1.00
N PHE A 42 -1.32 -10.88 0.84
CA PHE A 42 -1.50 -11.60 -0.42
C PHE A 42 -1.91 -10.68 -1.58
N VAL A 43 -2.85 -9.77 -1.35
CA VAL A 43 -3.33 -8.85 -2.39
C VAL A 43 -2.23 -7.87 -2.79
N ILE A 44 -1.47 -7.33 -1.84
CA ILE A 44 -0.31 -6.47 -2.11
C ILE A 44 0.74 -7.18 -2.96
N LEU A 45 1.02 -8.47 -2.69
CA LEU A 45 1.91 -9.26 -3.53
C LEU A 45 1.37 -9.43 -4.96
N GLN A 46 0.07 -9.64 -5.12
CA GLN A 46 -0.57 -9.71 -6.43
C GLN A 46 -0.51 -8.38 -7.18
N ILE A 47 -0.76 -7.25 -6.49
CA ILE A 47 -0.65 -5.91 -7.07
C ILE A 47 0.81 -5.64 -7.45
N ALA A 48 1.78 -6.10 -6.66
CA ALA A 48 3.20 -6.02 -6.99
C ALA A 48 3.63 -7.05 -8.05
N GLY A 49 2.77 -7.96 -8.49
CA GLY A 49 3.18 -9.06 -9.39
C GLY A 49 4.28 -9.96 -8.82
N LYS A 50 4.35 -10.09 -7.49
CA LYS A 50 5.26 -11.02 -6.80
C LYS A 50 4.54 -12.34 -6.53
N PRO A 51 5.26 -13.47 -6.56
CA PRO A 51 4.64 -14.77 -6.35
C PRO A 51 4.17 -14.93 -4.89
N ALA A 52 3.08 -15.67 -4.69
CA ALA A 52 2.43 -15.79 -3.38
C ALA A 52 3.33 -16.36 -2.27
N TRP A 53 4.36 -17.15 -2.61
CA TRP A 53 5.33 -17.68 -1.64
C TRP A 53 6.13 -16.59 -0.92
N TRP A 54 6.22 -15.37 -1.48
CA TRP A 54 6.84 -14.22 -0.80
C TRP A 54 6.13 -13.85 0.50
N PHE A 55 4.89 -14.30 0.70
CA PHE A 55 4.19 -14.19 1.98
C PHE A 55 5.02 -14.75 3.14
N LEU A 56 5.71 -15.88 2.94
CA LEU A 56 6.56 -16.50 3.96
C LEU A 56 7.75 -15.61 4.35
N LEU A 57 8.25 -14.78 3.43
CA LEU A 57 9.35 -13.87 3.70
C LEU A 57 8.95 -12.73 4.64
N PHE A 58 7.66 -12.37 4.69
CA PHE A 58 7.15 -11.39 5.67
C PHE A 58 7.17 -11.92 7.11
N LEU A 59 7.30 -13.24 7.31
CA LEU A 59 7.37 -13.85 8.63
C LEU A 59 8.79 -13.87 9.20
N ILE A 60 9.81 -13.64 8.37
CA ILE A 60 11.20 -13.64 8.78
C ILE A 60 11.59 -12.21 9.21
N PRO A 61 12.01 -11.99 10.47
CA PRO A 61 12.45 -10.67 10.93
C PRO A 61 13.57 -10.11 10.04
N VAL A 62 13.59 -8.78 9.88
CA VAL A 62 14.51 -8.02 9.00
C VAL A 62 14.28 -8.25 7.50
N VAL A 63 14.14 -9.50 7.06
CA VAL A 63 13.79 -9.84 5.68
C VAL A 63 12.43 -9.25 5.31
N ASN A 64 11.47 -9.28 6.23
CA ASN A 64 10.16 -8.67 6.05
C ASN A 64 10.22 -7.18 5.68
N LEU A 65 11.16 -6.42 6.25
CA LEU A 65 11.35 -5.00 5.94
C LEU A 65 11.89 -4.80 4.52
N VAL A 66 12.91 -5.58 4.14
CA VAL A 66 13.49 -5.52 2.79
C VAL A 66 12.45 -5.90 1.75
N VAL A 67 11.70 -6.97 1.99
CA VAL A 67 10.63 -7.45 1.12
C VAL A 67 9.50 -6.41 1.01
N ALA A 68 9.10 -5.80 2.13
CA ALA A 68 8.10 -4.72 2.11
C ALA A 68 8.54 -3.56 1.21
N ILE A 69 9.79 -3.10 1.33
CA ILE A 69 10.32 -2.02 0.49
C ILE A 69 10.32 -2.41 -0.99
N ILE A 70 10.78 -3.62 -1.33
CA ILE A 70 10.80 -4.12 -2.72
C ILE A 70 9.37 -4.16 -3.28
N VAL A 71 8.42 -4.68 -2.50
CA VAL A 71 7.01 -4.75 -2.88
C VAL A 71 6.43 -3.36 -3.12
N MET A 72 6.72 -2.37 -2.27
CA MET A 72 6.26 -0.99 -2.46
C MET A 72 6.88 -0.32 -3.70
N ILE A 73 8.15 -0.59 -3.98
CA ILE A 73 8.82 -0.13 -5.22
C ILE A 73 8.16 -0.73 -6.45
N GLU A 74 7.79 -2.00 -6.39
CA GLU A 74 7.13 -2.67 -7.50
C GLU A 74 5.70 -2.17 -7.72
N ILE A 75 4.94 -1.93 -6.64
CA ILE A 75 3.64 -1.25 -6.71
C ILE A 75 3.82 0.11 -7.38
N ALA A 76 4.75 0.95 -6.89
CA ALA A 76 5.02 2.26 -7.47
C ALA A 76 5.31 2.15 -8.98
N ARG A 77 6.16 1.20 -9.39
CA ARG A 77 6.52 0.96 -10.80
C ARG A 77 5.30 0.62 -11.66
N ARG A 78 4.41 -0.25 -11.17
CA ARG A 78 3.17 -0.64 -11.87
C ARG A 78 2.17 0.50 -11.98
N PHE A 79 2.28 1.53 -11.13
CA PHE A 79 1.55 2.78 -11.25
C PHE A 79 2.30 3.87 -12.02
N GLY A 80 3.37 3.52 -12.74
CA GLY A 80 4.18 4.45 -13.54
C GLY A 80 5.01 5.41 -12.70
N LYS A 81 5.35 5.05 -11.45
CA LYS A 81 6.16 5.85 -10.53
C LYS A 81 7.56 5.26 -10.37
N GLY A 82 8.53 6.13 -10.09
CA GLY A 82 9.92 5.72 -9.88
C GLY A 82 10.18 5.08 -8.50
N PRO A 83 11.37 4.48 -8.29
CA PRO A 83 11.74 3.82 -7.03
C PRO A 83 11.67 4.71 -5.79
N GLY A 84 11.99 6.00 -5.92
CA GLY A 84 11.86 6.97 -4.82
C GLY A 84 10.43 7.11 -4.31
N PHE A 85 9.43 7.02 -5.21
CA PHE A 85 8.03 6.99 -4.81
C PHE A 85 7.69 5.70 -4.05
N GLY A 86 8.29 4.57 -4.44
CA GLY A 86 8.18 3.30 -3.73
C GLY A 86 8.77 3.33 -2.33
N ILE A 87 9.92 3.98 -2.16
CA ILE A 87 10.50 4.25 -0.83
C ILE A 87 9.55 5.14 -0.01
N GLY A 88 8.95 6.15 -0.65
CA GLY A 88 7.89 6.97 -0.05
C GLY A 88 6.67 6.16 0.38
N LEU A 89 6.22 5.18 -0.41
CA LEU A 89 5.16 4.25 -0.01
C LEU A 89 5.54 3.40 1.20
N ALA A 90 6.78 2.92 1.26
CA ALA A 90 7.25 2.05 2.35
C ALA A 90 7.35 2.76 3.70
N PHE A 91 7.85 4.00 3.72
CA PHE A 91 8.09 4.74 4.98
C PHE A 91 7.05 5.83 5.27
N LEU A 92 6.41 6.37 4.25
CA LEU A 92 5.45 7.48 4.33
C LEU A 92 4.12 7.11 3.66
N GLY A 93 3.68 5.86 3.81
CA GLY A 93 2.47 5.33 3.18
C GLY A 93 1.21 6.15 3.46
N ILE A 94 1.11 6.77 4.64
CA ILE A 94 0.04 7.71 5.04
C ILE A 94 -0.18 8.81 4.00
N ILE A 95 0.87 9.26 3.32
CA ILE A 95 0.83 10.31 2.30
C ILE A 95 0.81 9.69 0.90
N PHE A 96 1.69 8.73 0.64
CA PHE A 96 1.91 8.22 -0.71
C PHE A 96 0.78 7.31 -1.21
N PHE A 97 0.12 6.54 -0.35
CA PHE A 97 -1.04 5.74 -0.77
C PHE A 97 -2.25 6.59 -1.17
N PRO A 98 -2.64 7.66 -0.44
CA PRO A 98 -3.65 8.61 -0.93
C PRO A 98 -3.28 9.28 -2.25
N ILE A 99 -2.02 9.69 -2.44
CA ILE A 99 -1.56 10.27 -3.72
C ILE A 99 -1.74 9.26 -4.86
N LEU A 100 -1.41 7.99 -4.62
CA LEU A 100 -1.53 6.92 -5.61
C LEU A 100 -3.00 6.56 -5.89
N GLY A 101 -3.79 6.41 -4.83
CA GLY A 101 -5.18 5.99 -4.86
C GLY A 101 -6.12 7.04 -5.44
N PHE A 102 -6.00 8.30 -5.02
CA PHE A 102 -6.86 9.40 -5.48
C PHE A 102 -6.31 10.18 -6.67
N GLY A 103 -4.99 10.10 -6.94
CA GLY A 103 -4.38 10.81 -8.06
C GLY A 103 -4.70 10.19 -9.42
N ASN A 104 -4.12 10.72 -10.49
CA ASN A 104 -4.38 10.26 -11.86
C ASN A 104 -3.57 9.02 -12.29
N ALA A 105 -2.71 8.50 -11.41
CA ALA A 105 -1.89 7.31 -11.70
C ALA A 105 -2.79 6.10 -12.02
N GLN A 106 -2.49 5.43 -13.13
CA GLN A 106 -3.18 4.23 -13.59
C GLN A 106 -2.31 3.01 -13.34
N TYR A 107 -2.93 1.90 -12.97
CA TYR A 107 -2.24 0.63 -12.82
C TYR A 107 -2.00 0.01 -14.20
N SER A 108 -0.76 -0.38 -14.47
CA SER A 108 -0.35 -1.17 -15.63
C SER A 108 0.25 -2.47 -15.13
N ALA A 109 -0.30 -3.60 -15.60
CA ALA A 109 0.10 -4.93 -15.15
C ALA A 109 1.46 -5.40 -15.70
N GLY A 110 2.19 -4.53 -16.41
CA GLY A 110 3.47 -4.81 -17.07
C GLY A 110 4.59 -5.28 -16.15
#